data_AF-A0A0L0S1F9-F1
#
_entry.id   AF-A0A0L0S1F9-F1
#
_cell.length_a   1.000
_cell.length_b   1.000
_cell.length_c   1.000
_cell.angle_alpha   90.00
_cell.angle_beta   90.00
_cell.angle_gamma   90.00
#
_symmetry.space_group_name_H-M   'P 1'
#
loop_
_entity.id
_entity.type
_entity.pdbx_description
1 polymer ?
#
loop_
_entity_poly.entity_id
_entity_poly.type
_entity_poly.pdbx_seq_one_letter_code
_entity_poly.pdbx_strand_id
1 'polypeptide(L)'
;MAPAQVPVIEVLNALEIAQELEPAVNHFVGIVFDQVVAPLLRCDGIVDLKTMVEAETATLTPELDPQAPVVPTGDPAILSRPFEHVAAVARFIQAQLFDVFETDGHGQSSSVAKFRGAFRAAWSARAVPLLITAVLDQIPEDRAALDAYLEVVGDEVAGLENTLADCRLASTDDFGIRLADVMSLILPSFTRKRRAGLLRSVQTVLASREQNVVRAQSNPGIAFGPESKNSGAAAANAGSKSGGKEGVEGGDLGIQFPDCLVTVQTQTLLDMLHEIIQRASPSPQPVSQSGSVAIHELRRNVMELDRDPLAIIEAFDSVRDLIRLWHAKTSAQWTIQYEEIHHRLGRLPRLDEALDAQHVESTRRLLRGIMQHFRDLEVAWKSCLPNDVYLRIIGYLLDSCYTALTSRVLAMPTINKSTGNSLRFLLVECSKVNALFHVATASPSKSTPASRSSGTAAPLPAFGAVSAVGGPSALVARHCPKHKRLTELVSFLSLLSRDQATQAMSKFREFSGDELMQLIEHRQF
;
A
#
# COMPACT_ATOMS: atom_id res chain seq x y z
N MET A 1 -7.69 69.31 -1.52
CA MET A 1 -6.48 69.23 -2.36
C MET A 1 -6.35 67.79 -2.79
N ALA A 2 -6.50 67.49 -4.08
CA ALA A 2 -6.17 66.15 -4.58
C ALA A 2 -4.66 65.95 -4.39
N PRO A 3 -4.21 64.79 -3.89
CA PRO A 3 -2.77 64.50 -3.80
C PRO A 3 -2.17 64.63 -5.21
N ALA A 4 -1.04 65.33 -5.32
CA ALA A 4 -0.31 65.41 -6.58
C ALA A 4 0.06 63.98 -7.00
N GLN A 5 -0.52 63.49 -8.11
CA GLN A 5 -0.20 62.19 -8.65
C GLN A 5 1.22 62.25 -9.22
N VAL A 6 2.16 61.62 -8.53
CA VAL A 6 3.51 61.42 -9.07
C VAL A 6 3.39 60.49 -10.27
N PRO A 7 3.90 60.87 -11.46
CA PRO A 7 3.86 60.01 -12.63
C PRO A 7 4.52 58.66 -12.34
N VAL A 8 3.85 57.55 -12.68
CA VAL A 8 4.34 56.19 -12.41
C VAL A 8 5.74 55.96 -12.99
N ILE A 9 6.05 56.60 -14.12
CA ILE A 9 7.37 56.52 -14.76
C ILE A 9 8.50 57.10 -13.88
N GLU A 10 8.24 58.18 -13.14
CA GLU A 10 9.23 58.76 -12.24
C GLU A 10 9.53 57.84 -11.07
N VAL A 11 8.49 57.14 -10.57
CA VAL A 11 8.64 56.11 -9.53
C VAL A 11 9.45 54.93 -10.04
N LEU A 12 9.17 54.44 -11.25
CA LEU A 12 9.95 53.35 -11.86
C LEU A 12 11.42 53.73 -12.07
N ASN A 13 11.69 54.95 -12.55
CA ASN A 13 13.04 55.45 -12.72
C ASN A 13 13.77 55.55 -11.37
N ALA A 14 13.10 56.05 -10.34
CA ALA A 14 13.66 56.16 -8.99
C ALA A 14 13.99 54.76 -8.41
N LEU A 15 13.08 53.80 -8.55
CA LEU A 15 13.31 52.41 -8.13
C LEU A 15 14.43 51.74 -8.91
N GLU A 16 14.57 52.03 -10.21
CA GLU A 16 15.68 51.52 -11.01
C GLU A 16 17.02 52.12 -10.55
N ILE A 17 17.08 53.43 -10.32
CA ILE A 17 18.29 54.12 -9.82
C ILE A 17 18.68 53.59 -8.44
N ALA A 18 17.70 53.32 -7.58
CA ALA A 18 17.89 52.72 -6.26
C ALA A 18 18.22 51.22 -6.29
N GLN A 19 18.13 50.56 -7.47
CA GLN A 19 18.25 49.10 -7.62
C GLN A 19 17.19 48.30 -6.82
N GLU A 20 16.04 48.91 -6.55
CA GLU A 20 14.93 48.31 -5.78
C GLU A 20 13.76 47.88 -6.67
N LEU A 21 13.88 48.04 -8.00
CA LEU A 21 12.82 47.72 -8.95
C LEU A 21 12.37 46.25 -8.88
N GLU A 22 13.30 45.29 -8.94
CA GLU A 22 12.94 43.86 -8.92
C GLU A 22 12.32 43.42 -7.58
N PRO A 23 12.87 43.76 -6.40
CA PRO A 23 12.21 43.47 -5.12
C PRO A 23 10.81 44.08 -5.01
N ALA A 24 10.63 45.33 -5.43
CA ALA A 24 9.34 46.01 -5.39
C ALA A 24 8.32 45.33 -6.30
N VAL A 25 8.73 44.95 -7.51
CA VAL A 25 7.88 44.21 -8.46
C VAL A 25 7.53 42.83 -7.92
N ASN A 26 8.49 42.09 -7.38
CA ASN A 26 8.25 40.77 -6.76
C ASN A 26 7.28 40.85 -5.58
N HIS A 27 7.37 41.92 -4.78
CA HIS A 27 6.46 42.17 -3.68
C HIS A 27 5.05 42.50 -4.18
N PHE A 28 4.93 43.41 -5.15
CA PHE A 28 3.65 43.78 -5.76
C PHE A 28 2.94 42.58 -6.40
N VAL A 29 3.65 41.84 -7.27
CA VAL A 29 3.12 40.61 -7.86
C VAL A 29 2.72 39.63 -6.77
N GLY A 30 3.48 39.56 -5.68
CA GLY A 30 3.11 38.73 -4.57
C GLY A 30 1.80 39.07 -3.90
N ILE A 31 1.57 40.34 -3.63
CA ILE A 31 0.30 40.82 -3.10
C ILE A 31 -0.85 40.46 -4.05
N VAL A 32 -0.68 40.66 -5.35
CA VAL A 32 -1.69 40.30 -6.36
C VAL A 32 -2.01 38.80 -6.32
N PHE A 33 -0.99 37.94 -6.23
CA PHE A 33 -1.20 36.50 -6.14
C PHE A 33 -1.85 36.09 -4.82
N ASP A 34 -1.38 36.61 -3.70
CA ASP A 34 -1.84 36.20 -2.37
C ASP A 34 -3.27 36.70 -2.09
N GLN A 35 -3.64 37.88 -2.59
CA GLN A 35 -4.93 38.51 -2.32
C GLN A 35 -5.98 38.32 -3.41
N VAL A 36 -5.58 38.08 -4.66
CA VAL A 36 -6.51 37.99 -5.80
C VAL A 36 -6.46 36.61 -6.42
N VAL A 37 -5.31 36.19 -6.93
CA VAL A 37 -5.22 34.96 -7.76
C VAL A 37 -5.42 33.69 -6.93
N ALA A 38 -4.74 33.56 -5.79
CA ALA A 38 -4.82 32.35 -4.96
C ALA A 38 -6.24 32.11 -4.40
N PRO A 39 -6.99 33.13 -3.93
CA PRO A 39 -8.40 32.97 -3.60
C PRO A 39 -9.24 32.52 -4.80
N LEU A 40 -9.07 33.14 -5.98
CA LEU A 40 -9.81 32.77 -7.20
C LEU A 40 -9.53 31.34 -7.67
N LEU A 41 -8.35 30.79 -7.37
CA LEU A 41 -7.99 29.41 -7.67
C LEU A 41 -8.48 28.41 -6.61
N ARG A 42 -8.81 28.86 -5.39
CA ARG A 42 -9.30 28.02 -4.29
C ARG A 42 -10.82 27.98 -4.19
N CYS A 43 -11.51 28.95 -4.79
CA CYS A 43 -12.96 29.08 -4.66
C CYS A 43 -13.67 28.34 -5.79
N ASP A 44 -14.53 27.38 -5.43
CA ASP A 44 -15.44 26.71 -6.37
C ASP A 44 -16.60 27.63 -6.83
N GLY A 45 -16.68 28.86 -6.29
CA GLY A 45 -17.72 29.86 -6.57
C GLY A 45 -17.40 30.79 -7.74
N ILE A 46 -18.45 31.26 -8.42
CA ILE A 46 -18.36 32.26 -9.50
C ILE A 46 -18.15 33.64 -8.86
N VAL A 47 -16.99 34.25 -9.09
CA VAL A 47 -16.71 35.62 -8.66
C VAL A 47 -16.52 36.49 -9.90
N ASP A 48 -17.44 37.41 -10.15
CA ASP A 48 -17.33 38.37 -11.27
C ASP A 48 -16.32 39.47 -10.90
N LEU A 49 -15.08 39.31 -11.38
CA LEU A 49 -13.99 40.27 -11.23
C LEU A 49 -14.39 41.70 -11.63
N LYS A 50 -15.28 41.85 -12.62
CA LYS A 50 -15.70 43.18 -13.08
C LYS A 50 -16.52 43.90 -12.00
N THR A 51 -17.44 43.19 -11.36
CA THR A 51 -18.23 43.76 -10.24
C THR A 51 -17.38 44.03 -8.99
N MET A 52 -16.35 43.22 -8.71
CA MET A 52 -15.43 43.48 -7.59
C MET A 52 -14.57 44.73 -7.80
N VAL A 53 -14.16 45.02 -9.04
CA VAL A 53 -13.33 46.19 -9.35
C VAL A 53 -14.15 47.47 -9.52
N GLU A 54 -15.35 47.37 -10.09
CA GLU A 54 -16.26 48.51 -10.27
C GLU A 54 -16.94 48.96 -8.95
N ALA A 55 -17.00 48.10 -7.94
CA ALA A 55 -17.72 48.37 -6.69
C ALA A 55 -16.96 49.21 -5.64
N GLU A 56 -15.62 49.24 -5.56
CA GLU A 56 -15.00 49.93 -4.41
C GLU A 56 -13.52 50.38 -4.56
N THR A 57 -13.29 51.67 -4.33
CA THR A 57 -11.99 52.29 -3.99
C THR A 57 -11.56 52.05 -2.53
N ALA A 58 -12.15 51.07 -1.82
CA ALA A 58 -11.79 50.75 -0.44
C ALA A 58 -11.95 49.25 -0.15
N THR A 59 -10.82 48.56 0.09
CA THR A 59 -10.71 47.21 0.70
C THR A 59 -11.45 46.06 -0.01
N LEU A 60 -10.71 45.32 -0.84
CA LEU A 60 -11.14 44.05 -1.43
C LEU A 60 -11.40 42.98 -0.34
N THR A 61 -12.67 42.65 -0.09
CA THR A 61 -13.07 41.38 0.54
C THR A 61 -13.97 40.62 -0.43
N PRO A 62 -13.53 39.49 -1.02
CA PRO A 62 -14.38 38.67 -1.87
C PRO A 62 -15.52 38.08 -1.02
N GLU A 63 -16.77 38.42 -1.37
CA GLU A 63 -17.96 37.84 -0.75
C GLU A 63 -18.22 36.47 -1.38
N LEU A 64 -17.81 35.41 -0.69
CA LEU A 64 -18.06 34.04 -1.11
C LEU A 64 -19.50 33.65 -0.79
N ASP A 65 -20.24 33.10 -1.77
CA ASP A 65 -21.51 32.43 -1.51
C ASP A 65 -21.22 31.05 -0.86
N PRO A 66 -21.48 30.88 0.44
CA PRO A 66 -21.20 29.63 1.14
C PRO A 66 -22.18 28.50 0.77
N GLN A 67 -23.20 28.77 -0.07
CA GLN A 67 -24.21 27.78 -0.48
C GLN A 67 -24.03 27.24 -1.90
N ALA A 68 -22.93 27.60 -2.60
CA ALA A 68 -22.65 27.04 -3.90
C ALA A 68 -22.58 25.49 -3.84
N PRO A 69 -23.28 24.76 -4.71
CA PRO A 69 -23.28 23.30 -4.69
C PRO A 69 -21.86 22.79 -4.92
N VAL A 70 -21.40 21.88 -4.05
CA VAL A 70 -20.12 21.18 -4.19
C VAL A 70 -20.14 20.45 -5.53
N VAL A 71 -19.36 20.95 -6.48
CA VAL A 71 -19.28 20.35 -7.81
C VAL A 71 -18.54 19.01 -7.68
N PRO A 72 -19.07 17.91 -8.24
CA PRO A 72 -18.43 16.60 -8.14
C PRO A 72 -17.01 16.66 -8.73
N THR A 73 -16.03 16.22 -7.94
CA THR A 73 -14.61 16.16 -8.33
C THR A 73 -14.43 15.27 -9.56
N GLY A 74 -13.76 15.78 -10.60
CA GLY A 74 -13.42 15.03 -11.81
C GLY A 74 -14.21 15.39 -13.08
N ASP A 75 -15.13 16.37 -13.03
CA ASP A 75 -15.64 16.98 -14.25
C ASP A 75 -14.56 17.89 -14.86
N PRO A 76 -14.05 17.58 -16.07
CA PRO A 76 -12.99 18.37 -16.67
C PRO A 76 -13.43 19.82 -16.94
N ALA A 77 -14.73 20.11 -17.06
CA ALA A 77 -15.24 21.47 -17.21
C ALA A 77 -14.92 22.37 -16.01
N ILE A 78 -14.65 21.82 -14.83
CA ILE A 78 -14.28 22.59 -13.62
C ILE A 78 -12.94 23.30 -13.82
N LEU A 79 -12.05 22.75 -14.64
CA LEU A 79 -10.72 23.31 -14.88
C LEU A 79 -10.75 24.61 -15.65
N SER A 80 -11.74 24.82 -16.53
CA SER A 80 -11.86 26.05 -17.32
C SER A 80 -11.82 27.30 -16.44
N ARG A 81 -12.46 27.26 -15.26
CA ARG A 81 -12.57 28.40 -14.35
C ARG A 81 -11.21 28.92 -13.83
N PRO A 82 -10.32 28.10 -13.23
CA PRO A 82 -8.96 28.50 -12.90
C PRO A 82 -8.21 29.21 -14.03
N PHE A 83 -8.25 28.66 -15.24
CA PHE A 83 -7.55 29.23 -16.40
C PHE A 83 -8.19 30.55 -16.84
N GLU A 84 -9.53 30.61 -16.91
CA GLU A 84 -10.29 31.83 -17.21
C GLU A 84 -10.04 32.94 -16.19
N HIS A 85 -10.01 32.64 -14.88
CA HIS A 85 -9.73 33.61 -13.84
C HIS A 85 -8.31 34.19 -13.96
N VAL A 86 -7.30 33.35 -14.17
CA VAL A 86 -5.92 33.81 -14.36
C VAL A 86 -5.80 34.63 -15.65
N ALA A 87 -6.47 34.20 -16.72
CA ALA A 87 -6.55 34.94 -17.98
C ALA A 87 -7.22 36.32 -17.81
N ALA A 88 -8.30 36.41 -17.02
CA ALA A 88 -8.98 37.67 -16.73
C ALA A 88 -8.09 38.64 -15.93
N VAL A 89 -7.39 38.15 -14.91
CA VAL A 89 -6.44 38.95 -14.13
C VAL A 89 -5.28 39.42 -15.01
N ALA A 90 -4.77 38.57 -15.89
CA ALA A 90 -3.72 38.91 -16.86
C ALA A 90 -4.14 40.06 -17.79
N ARG A 91 -5.35 39.98 -18.37
CA ARG A 91 -5.91 41.05 -19.23
C ARG A 91 -6.14 42.34 -18.44
N PHE A 92 -6.60 42.24 -17.20
CA PHE A 92 -6.79 43.39 -16.33
C PHE A 92 -5.46 44.12 -16.06
N ILE A 93 -4.41 43.37 -15.73
CA ILE A 93 -3.07 43.93 -15.51
C ILE A 93 -2.53 44.57 -16.78
N GLN A 94 -2.70 43.94 -17.94
CA GLN A 94 -2.31 44.54 -19.22
C GLN A 94 -2.98 45.91 -19.43
N ALA A 95 -4.31 45.96 -19.31
CA ALA A 95 -5.09 47.17 -19.57
C ALA A 95 -4.77 48.30 -18.57
N GLN A 96 -4.62 47.98 -17.28
CA GLN A 96 -4.44 48.99 -16.24
C GLN A 96 -2.99 49.42 -16.04
N LEU A 97 -2.02 48.56 -16.38
CA LEU A 97 -0.61 48.80 -16.09
C LEU A 97 0.19 49.02 -17.36
N PHE A 98 0.07 48.15 -18.36
CA PHE A 98 0.96 48.18 -19.52
C PHE A 98 0.47 49.09 -20.63
N ASP A 99 -0.83 49.13 -20.90
CA ASP A 99 -1.40 49.97 -21.95
C ASP A 99 -1.28 51.46 -21.59
N VAL A 100 -1.39 51.79 -20.30
CA VAL A 100 -1.19 53.16 -19.78
C VAL A 100 0.23 53.68 -20.10
N PHE A 101 1.26 52.84 -19.96
CA PHE A 101 2.62 53.24 -20.35
C PHE A 101 2.77 53.49 -21.85
N GLU A 102 1.96 52.83 -22.69
CA GLU A 102 1.99 53.00 -24.14
C GLU A 102 1.24 54.26 -24.57
N THR A 103 0.09 54.53 -23.97
CA THR A 103 -0.69 55.75 -24.25
C THR A 103 0.07 57.02 -23.86
N ASP A 104 0.89 56.95 -22.81
CA ASP A 104 1.68 58.09 -22.33
C ASP A 104 3.00 58.29 -23.12
N GLY A 105 3.26 57.47 -24.14
CA GLY A 105 4.48 57.56 -24.96
C GLY A 105 5.74 57.05 -24.26
N HIS A 106 5.62 56.42 -23.09
CA HIS A 106 6.74 55.88 -22.31
C HIS A 106 7.05 54.40 -22.61
N GLY A 107 6.31 53.76 -23.52
CA GLY A 107 6.44 52.33 -23.82
C GLY A 107 7.84 51.87 -24.26
N GLN A 108 8.68 52.77 -24.78
CA GLN A 108 10.07 52.48 -25.18
C GLN A 108 11.13 52.88 -24.12
N SER A 109 10.71 53.34 -22.94
CA SER A 109 11.66 53.66 -21.87
C SER A 109 12.37 52.39 -21.38
N SER A 110 13.68 52.49 -21.17
CA SER A 110 14.50 51.41 -20.58
C SER A 110 13.91 50.90 -19.27
N SER A 111 13.39 51.80 -18.44
CA SER A 111 12.83 51.48 -17.13
C SER A 111 11.52 50.69 -17.23
N VAL A 112 10.68 51.01 -18.23
CA VAL A 112 9.44 50.26 -18.52
C VAL A 112 9.78 48.87 -19.06
N ALA A 113 10.80 48.75 -19.91
CA ALA A 113 11.26 47.45 -20.41
C ALA A 113 11.79 46.56 -19.27
N LYS A 114 12.61 47.11 -18.35
CA LYS A 114 13.09 46.39 -17.17
C LYS A 114 11.97 46.01 -16.21
N PHE A 115 11.01 46.91 -15.97
CA PHE A 115 9.83 46.63 -15.17
C PHE A 115 9.02 45.47 -15.77
N ARG A 116 8.75 45.49 -17.08
CA ARG A 116 8.03 44.41 -17.79
C ARG A 116 8.76 43.08 -17.66
N GLY A 117 10.09 43.07 -17.81
CA GLY A 117 10.93 41.88 -17.62
C GLY A 117 10.83 41.32 -16.19
N ALA A 118 11.02 42.18 -15.19
CA ALA A 118 10.92 41.80 -13.78
C ALA A 118 9.50 41.30 -13.43
N PHE A 119 8.46 41.95 -13.95
CA PHE A 119 7.07 41.59 -13.69
C PHE A 119 6.75 40.23 -14.29
N ARG A 120 7.15 39.99 -15.54
CA ARG A 120 7.00 38.70 -16.23
C ARG A 120 7.66 37.56 -15.43
N ALA A 121 8.90 37.75 -15.00
CA ALA A 121 9.62 36.74 -14.21
C ALA A 121 8.93 36.46 -12.86
N ALA A 122 8.51 37.51 -12.16
CA ALA A 122 7.79 37.39 -10.88
C ALA A 122 6.42 36.69 -11.07
N TRP A 123 5.71 37.03 -12.14
CA TRP A 123 4.40 36.48 -12.47
C TRP A 123 4.50 34.99 -12.78
N SER A 124 5.39 34.59 -13.68
CA SER A 124 5.56 33.18 -14.06
C SER A 124 5.98 32.31 -12.86
N ALA A 125 6.91 32.81 -12.04
CA ALA A 125 7.39 32.12 -10.85
C ALA A 125 6.27 31.81 -9.83
N ARG A 126 5.19 32.61 -9.80
CA ARG A 126 4.06 32.40 -8.90
C ARG A 126 2.85 31.72 -9.56
N ALA A 127 2.56 32.06 -10.82
CA ALA A 127 1.44 31.50 -11.57
C ALA A 127 1.59 29.99 -11.78
N VAL A 128 2.77 29.56 -12.23
CA VAL A 128 2.99 28.18 -12.67
C VAL A 128 2.78 27.16 -11.54
N PRO A 129 3.36 27.32 -10.33
CA PRO A 129 3.11 26.37 -9.24
C PRO A 129 1.64 26.29 -8.80
N LEU A 130 0.92 27.41 -8.83
CA LEU A 130 -0.49 27.46 -8.45
C LEU A 130 -1.37 26.77 -9.48
N LEU A 131 -1.12 27.01 -10.77
CA LEU A 131 -1.81 26.33 -11.87
C LEU A 131 -1.50 24.83 -11.87
N ILE A 132 -0.24 24.43 -11.66
CA ILE A 132 0.13 23.03 -11.49
C ILE A 132 -0.67 22.41 -10.34
N THR A 133 -0.74 23.07 -9.19
CA THR A 133 -1.47 22.54 -8.04
C THR A 133 -2.96 22.36 -8.36
N ALA A 134 -3.59 23.38 -8.95
CA ALA A 134 -4.99 23.33 -9.36
C ALA A 134 -5.28 22.20 -10.37
N VAL A 135 -4.40 22.00 -11.35
CA VAL A 135 -4.49 20.91 -12.33
C VAL A 135 -4.21 19.55 -11.67
N LEU A 136 -3.27 19.43 -10.73
CA LEU A 136 -2.97 18.14 -10.13
C LEU A 136 -4.07 17.68 -9.14
N ASP A 137 -4.74 18.61 -8.46
CA ASP A 137 -5.80 18.29 -7.51
C ASP A 137 -7.06 17.72 -8.17
N GLN A 138 -7.38 18.22 -9.37
CA GLN A 138 -8.57 17.84 -10.14
C GLN A 138 -8.40 16.58 -11.00
N ILE A 139 -7.23 15.92 -10.96
CA ILE A 139 -7.00 14.69 -11.70
C ILE A 139 -8.05 13.62 -11.31
N PRO A 140 -8.79 13.04 -12.27
CA PRO A 140 -9.78 12.01 -11.98
C PRO A 140 -9.11 10.71 -11.53
N GLU A 141 -9.84 9.87 -10.78
CA GLU A 141 -9.34 8.53 -10.38
C GLU A 141 -9.57 7.46 -11.46
N ASP A 142 -10.55 7.70 -12.34
CA ASP A 142 -10.90 6.79 -13.43
C ASP A 142 -10.05 7.03 -14.69
N ARG A 143 -9.68 5.95 -15.38
CA ARG A 143 -8.83 6.04 -16.57
C ARG A 143 -9.57 6.61 -17.78
N ALA A 144 -10.84 6.29 -17.96
CA ALA A 144 -11.61 6.84 -19.09
C ALA A 144 -11.83 8.35 -18.90
N ALA A 145 -12.08 8.78 -17.66
CA ALA A 145 -12.14 10.19 -17.31
C ALA A 145 -10.79 10.92 -17.51
N LEU A 146 -9.65 10.24 -17.29
CA LEU A 146 -8.32 10.83 -17.49
C LEU A 146 -8.06 11.26 -18.93
N ASP A 147 -8.50 10.47 -19.91
CA ASP A 147 -8.27 10.82 -21.32
C ASP A 147 -9.05 12.10 -21.71
N ALA A 148 -10.32 12.21 -21.30
CA ALA A 148 -11.11 13.43 -21.48
C ALA A 148 -10.51 14.62 -20.70
N TYR A 149 -9.99 14.37 -19.51
CA TYR A 149 -9.30 15.35 -18.69
C TYR A 149 -8.04 15.91 -19.37
N LEU A 150 -7.23 15.05 -19.97
CA LEU A 150 -6.01 15.45 -20.68
C LEU A 150 -6.31 16.31 -21.91
N GLU A 151 -7.39 16.02 -22.64
CA GLU A 151 -7.84 16.85 -23.76
C GLU A 151 -8.23 18.25 -23.29
N VAL A 152 -9.09 18.35 -22.27
CA VAL A 152 -9.53 19.65 -21.75
C VAL A 152 -8.39 20.45 -21.14
N VAL A 153 -7.53 19.83 -20.32
CA VAL A 153 -6.35 20.53 -19.78
C VAL A 153 -5.45 21.03 -20.90
N GLY A 154 -5.23 20.22 -21.94
CA GLY A 154 -4.41 20.61 -23.09
C GLY A 154 -4.93 21.86 -23.79
N ASP A 155 -6.24 21.91 -24.04
CA ASP A 155 -6.90 23.05 -24.70
C ASP A 155 -6.87 24.31 -23.81
N GLU A 156 -7.16 24.19 -22.52
CA GLU A 156 -7.15 25.30 -21.55
C GLU A 156 -5.74 25.86 -21.32
N VAL A 157 -4.74 24.97 -21.22
CA VAL A 157 -3.31 25.32 -21.15
C VAL A 157 -2.90 26.13 -22.38
N ALA A 158 -3.24 25.65 -23.58
CA ALA A 158 -2.93 26.37 -24.82
C ALA A 158 -3.66 27.73 -24.90
N GLY A 159 -4.92 27.78 -24.47
CA GLY A 159 -5.71 29.02 -24.41
C GLY A 159 -5.11 30.06 -23.46
N LEU A 160 -4.64 29.62 -22.29
CA LEU A 160 -3.97 30.49 -21.33
C LEU A 160 -2.61 30.97 -21.85
N GLU A 161 -1.80 30.10 -22.45
CA GLU A 161 -0.51 30.49 -23.06
C GLU A 161 -0.70 31.59 -24.11
N ASN A 162 -1.68 31.42 -25.00
CA ASN A 162 -2.04 32.44 -25.99
C ASN A 162 -2.46 33.76 -25.33
N THR A 163 -3.32 33.70 -24.30
CA THR A 163 -3.75 34.91 -23.58
C THR A 163 -2.57 35.61 -22.90
N LEU A 164 -1.67 34.88 -22.25
CA LEU A 164 -0.49 35.46 -21.58
C LEU A 164 0.50 36.06 -22.58
N ALA A 165 0.64 35.45 -23.76
CA ALA A 165 1.43 35.99 -24.87
C ALA A 165 0.82 37.31 -25.41
N ASP A 166 -0.50 37.33 -25.64
CA ASP A 166 -1.24 38.53 -26.04
C ASP A 166 -1.13 39.65 -25.00
N CYS A 167 -1.11 39.28 -23.72
CA CYS A 167 -0.91 40.20 -22.60
C CYS A 167 0.54 40.67 -22.42
N ARG A 168 1.47 40.15 -23.23
CA ARG A 168 2.93 40.36 -23.10
C ARG A 168 3.47 39.96 -21.73
N LEU A 169 2.73 39.15 -20.99
CA LEU A 169 3.08 38.60 -19.68
C LEU A 169 3.90 37.31 -19.81
N ALA A 170 3.99 36.74 -21.00
CA ALA A 170 4.88 35.65 -21.34
C ALA A 170 5.82 36.07 -22.49
N SER A 171 7.08 35.62 -22.43
CA SER A 171 7.93 35.51 -23.63
C SER A 171 7.77 34.10 -24.17
N THR A 172 7.74 33.93 -25.48
CA THR A 172 7.79 32.60 -26.12
C THR A 172 9.00 31.79 -25.68
N ASP A 173 10.07 32.47 -25.21
CA ASP A 173 11.35 31.86 -24.85
C ASP A 173 11.55 31.69 -23.33
N ASP A 174 10.91 32.53 -22.47
CA ASP A 174 11.14 32.55 -21.01
C ASP A 174 10.10 31.77 -20.19
N PHE A 175 8.93 31.43 -20.74
CA PHE A 175 8.00 30.49 -20.11
C PHE A 175 8.51 29.03 -20.22
N GLY A 176 9.82 28.86 -20.10
CA GLY A 176 10.56 27.61 -20.25
C GLY A 176 10.32 26.59 -19.13
N ILE A 177 9.53 26.91 -18.10
CA ILE A 177 8.73 25.88 -17.42
C ILE A 177 7.44 25.81 -18.23
N ARG A 178 7.53 25.07 -19.33
CA ARG A 178 6.51 25.06 -20.38
C ARG A 178 5.23 24.62 -19.72
N LEU A 179 4.09 25.18 -20.08
CA LEU A 179 2.82 24.62 -19.60
C LEU A 179 2.69 23.14 -20.08
N ALA A 180 3.45 22.75 -21.12
CA ALA A 180 3.76 21.36 -21.48
C ALA A 180 4.40 20.50 -20.36
N ASP A 181 5.18 21.07 -19.45
CA ASP A 181 5.71 20.39 -18.27
C ASP A 181 4.56 20.02 -17.31
N VAL A 182 3.49 20.82 -17.24
CA VAL A 182 2.28 20.47 -16.48
C VAL A 182 1.69 19.17 -17.02
N MET A 183 1.57 19.05 -18.35
CA MET A 183 1.09 17.82 -19.00
C MET A 183 1.97 16.61 -18.67
N SER A 184 3.29 16.80 -18.58
CA SER A 184 4.23 15.73 -18.18
C SER A 184 4.06 15.27 -16.72
N LEU A 185 3.50 16.11 -15.85
CA LEU A 185 3.26 15.83 -14.43
C LEU A 185 1.91 15.16 -14.15
N ILE A 186 0.93 15.27 -15.07
CA ILE A 186 -0.41 14.72 -14.87
C ILE A 186 -0.36 13.20 -14.76
N LEU A 187 0.30 12.50 -15.68
CA LEU A 187 0.32 11.04 -15.70
C LEU A 187 1.03 10.42 -14.48
N PRO A 188 2.22 10.89 -14.03
CA PRO A 188 2.83 10.45 -12.78
C PRO A 188 1.94 10.72 -11.55
N SER A 189 1.24 11.85 -11.52
CA SER A 189 0.38 12.24 -10.40
C SER A 189 -0.90 11.41 -10.35
N PHE A 190 -1.52 11.12 -11.50
CA PHE A 190 -2.61 10.16 -11.64
C PHE A 190 -2.23 8.80 -11.07
N THR A 191 -1.08 8.27 -11.49
CA THR A 191 -0.56 6.97 -11.02
C THR A 191 -0.37 6.96 -9.50
N ARG A 192 0.16 8.06 -8.93
CA ARG A 192 0.35 8.19 -7.48
C ARG A 192 -0.98 8.26 -6.73
N LYS A 193 -1.95 9.04 -7.22
CA LYS A 193 -3.29 9.20 -6.63
C LYS A 193 -4.04 7.87 -6.64
N ARG A 194 -4.02 7.17 -7.78
CA ARG A 194 -4.62 5.84 -7.94
C ARG A 194 -4.01 4.81 -6.99
N ARG A 195 -2.67 4.73 -6.92
CA ARG A 195 -1.98 3.87 -5.96
C ARG A 195 -2.38 4.17 -4.51
N ALA A 196 -2.46 5.45 -4.14
CA ALA A 196 -2.88 5.83 -2.80
C ALA A 196 -4.33 5.39 -2.52
N GLY A 197 -5.23 5.52 -3.49
CA GLY A 197 -6.60 5.00 -3.42
C GLY A 197 -6.65 3.48 -3.23
N LEU A 198 -5.91 2.73 -4.06
CA LEU A 198 -5.80 1.27 -3.95
C LEU A 198 -5.26 0.84 -2.58
N LEU A 199 -4.19 1.47 -2.09
CA LEU A 199 -3.62 1.16 -0.78
C LEU A 199 -4.62 1.41 0.35
N ARG A 200 -5.45 2.47 0.25
CA ARG A 200 -6.53 2.75 1.20
C ARG A 200 -7.61 1.66 1.17
N SER A 201 -7.98 1.18 -0.01
CA SER A 201 -8.92 0.06 -0.17
C SER A 201 -8.36 -1.23 0.43
N VAL A 202 -7.10 -1.56 0.14
CA VAL A 202 -6.37 -2.71 0.72
C VAL A 202 -6.33 -2.63 2.25
N GLN A 203 -5.99 -1.45 2.79
CA GLN A 203 -5.99 -1.23 4.25
C GLN A 203 -7.38 -1.41 4.84
N THR A 204 -8.44 -0.96 4.17
CA THR A 204 -9.82 -1.12 4.61
C THR A 204 -10.24 -2.59 4.65
N VAL A 205 -9.91 -3.35 3.59
CA VAL A 205 -10.14 -4.81 3.53
C VAL A 205 -9.41 -5.52 4.66
N LEU A 206 -8.15 -5.17 4.91
CA LEU A 206 -7.36 -5.77 5.98
C LEU A 206 -7.78 -5.32 7.38
N ALA A 207 -8.36 -4.13 7.54
CA ALA A 207 -8.89 -3.64 8.81
C ALA A 207 -10.28 -4.24 9.14
N SER A 208 -10.98 -4.80 8.14
CA SER A 208 -12.25 -5.49 8.39
C SER A 208 -12.07 -6.62 9.41
N ARG A 209 -13.12 -6.92 10.18
CA ARG A 209 -13.10 -8.02 11.18
C ARG A 209 -13.68 -9.32 10.64
N GLU A 210 -13.94 -9.39 9.34
CA GLU A 210 -14.52 -10.56 8.71
C GLU A 210 -13.47 -11.67 8.60
N GLN A 211 -13.60 -12.68 9.46
CA GLN A 211 -12.76 -13.89 9.43
C GLN A 211 -13.45 -15.05 8.69
N ASN A 212 -14.52 -14.76 7.95
CA ASN A 212 -15.22 -15.76 7.17
C ASN A 212 -14.27 -16.36 6.14
N VAL A 213 -14.30 -17.68 6.03
CA VAL A 213 -13.47 -18.44 5.09
C VAL A 213 -14.34 -18.85 3.92
N VAL A 214 -13.92 -18.52 2.71
CA VAL A 214 -14.58 -18.85 1.46
C VAL A 214 -13.68 -19.79 0.68
N ARG A 215 -14.28 -20.74 -0.04
CA ARG A 215 -13.53 -21.58 -0.97
C ARG A 215 -13.25 -20.74 -2.22
N ALA A 216 -11.97 -20.48 -2.49
CA ALA A 216 -11.55 -19.80 -3.71
C ALA A 216 -12.07 -20.62 -4.90
N GLN A 217 -12.93 -20.03 -5.72
CA GLN A 217 -13.40 -20.69 -6.95
C GLN A 217 -12.34 -20.46 -8.04
N SER A 218 -11.99 -21.53 -8.73
CA SER A 218 -10.95 -21.56 -9.76
C SER A 218 -11.31 -20.81 -11.06
N ASN A 219 -12.47 -20.13 -11.11
CA ASN A 219 -12.93 -19.34 -12.26
C ASN A 219 -13.48 -17.98 -11.82
N PRO A 220 -12.75 -16.87 -12.06
CA PRO A 220 -13.26 -15.53 -11.81
C PRO A 220 -14.11 -15.09 -13.03
N GLY A 221 -15.34 -15.56 -13.13
CA GLY A 221 -16.37 -14.86 -13.89
C GLY A 221 -16.81 -13.61 -13.12
N ILE A 222 -15.92 -12.64 -12.92
CA ILE A 222 -16.18 -11.48 -12.08
C ILE A 222 -16.91 -10.41 -12.91
N ALA A 223 -18.21 -10.27 -12.67
CA ALA A 223 -18.99 -9.11 -13.07
C ALA A 223 -19.08 -8.14 -11.88
N PHE A 224 -18.26 -7.08 -11.87
CA PHE A 224 -18.51 -5.91 -11.02
C PHE A 224 -19.31 -4.89 -11.81
N GLY A 225 -20.61 -4.83 -11.58
CA GLY A 225 -21.46 -3.69 -11.93
C GLY A 225 -21.84 -2.90 -10.66
N PRO A 226 -22.02 -1.58 -10.73
CA PRO A 226 -22.43 -0.79 -9.58
C PRO A 226 -23.91 -1.08 -9.27
N GLU A 227 -24.20 -1.39 -8.02
CA GLU A 227 -25.52 -1.38 -7.36
C GLU A 227 -26.74 -1.98 -8.11
N SER A 228 -27.19 -3.17 -7.71
CA SER A 228 -28.57 -3.61 -7.95
C SER A 228 -29.35 -3.68 -6.64
N LYS A 229 -30.30 -2.74 -6.48
CA LYS A 229 -31.40 -2.79 -5.52
C LYS A 229 -32.33 -3.99 -5.82
N ASN A 230 -32.84 -4.58 -4.73
CA ASN A 230 -34.10 -5.31 -4.57
C ASN A 230 -34.38 -6.61 -5.34
N SER A 231 -34.41 -7.70 -4.55
CA SER A 231 -35.45 -8.74 -4.44
C SER A 231 -36.48 -8.96 -5.56
N GLY A 232 -36.59 -10.22 -6.01
CA GLY A 232 -37.89 -10.91 -5.96
C GLY A 232 -38.37 -11.65 -7.22
N ALA A 233 -38.68 -12.94 -7.00
CA ALA A 233 -39.67 -13.79 -7.68
C ALA A 233 -39.22 -14.74 -8.80
N ALA A 234 -39.57 -16.00 -8.56
CA ALA A 234 -39.47 -17.17 -9.41
C ALA A 234 -40.33 -17.10 -10.69
N ALA A 235 -39.89 -17.76 -11.77
CA ALA A 235 -40.56 -18.93 -12.34
C ALA A 235 -39.93 -19.40 -13.67
N ALA A 236 -39.69 -20.73 -13.71
CA ALA A 236 -39.91 -21.67 -14.81
C ALA A 236 -39.38 -21.42 -16.25
N ASN A 237 -38.46 -22.31 -16.64
CA ASN A 237 -38.51 -23.21 -17.80
C ASN A 237 -39.09 -22.70 -19.14
N ALA A 238 -38.21 -22.56 -20.14
CA ALA A 238 -38.44 -23.12 -21.48
C ALA A 238 -37.09 -23.25 -22.22
N GLY A 239 -36.82 -24.45 -22.75
CA GLY A 239 -35.58 -24.78 -23.43
C GLY A 239 -35.47 -24.17 -24.83
N SER A 240 -34.23 -24.02 -25.29
CA SER A 240 -33.93 -23.97 -26.71
C SER A 240 -32.59 -24.64 -26.97
N LYS A 241 -32.65 -25.68 -27.81
CA LYS A 241 -31.52 -26.44 -28.34
C LYS A 241 -31.00 -25.76 -29.60
N SER A 242 -29.72 -26.02 -29.85
CA SER A 242 -29.01 -26.01 -31.14
C SER A 242 -28.34 -24.71 -31.58
N GLY A 243 -27.10 -24.86 -32.03
CA GLY A 243 -26.33 -23.83 -32.72
C GLY A 243 -24.84 -23.94 -32.46
N GLY A 244 -24.22 -25.04 -32.88
CA GLY A 244 -22.78 -25.23 -32.79
C GLY A 244 -22.02 -24.16 -33.59
N LYS A 245 -21.11 -23.46 -32.91
CA LYS A 245 -19.95 -22.83 -33.49
C LYS A 245 -18.76 -23.34 -32.67
N GLU A 246 -17.92 -24.14 -33.30
CA GLU A 246 -16.56 -24.39 -32.84
C GLU A 246 -15.83 -23.04 -32.80
N GLY A 247 -15.92 -22.39 -31.64
CA GLY A 247 -15.07 -21.27 -31.30
C GLY A 247 -13.71 -21.85 -30.94
N VAL A 248 -12.69 -21.36 -31.63
CA VAL A 248 -11.27 -21.55 -31.30
C VAL A 248 -11.12 -21.43 -29.78
N GLU A 249 -10.73 -22.53 -29.13
CA GLU A 249 -10.34 -22.56 -27.73
C GLU A 249 -9.09 -21.68 -27.59
N GLY A 250 -9.30 -20.36 -27.46
CA GLY A 250 -8.27 -19.47 -26.95
C GLY A 250 -7.96 -19.97 -25.56
N GLY A 251 -6.83 -20.66 -25.42
CA GLY A 251 -6.36 -21.20 -24.15
C GLY A 251 -6.29 -20.06 -23.14
N ASP A 252 -7.31 -20.00 -22.28
CA ASP A 252 -7.42 -19.02 -21.22
C ASP A 252 -6.30 -19.34 -20.23
N LEU A 253 -5.16 -18.68 -20.39
CA LEU A 253 -4.01 -18.74 -19.49
C LEU A 253 -4.31 -17.98 -18.18
N GLY A 254 -5.57 -17.96 -17.75
CA GLY A 254 -5.98 -17.49 -16.45
C GLY A 254 -5.18 -18.20 -15.37
N ILE A 255 -4.63 -17.41 -14.45
CA ILE A 255 -3.93 -17.93 -13.27
C ILE A 255 -4.94 -18.76 -12.48
N GLN A 256 -4.90 -20.09 -12.63
CA GLN A 256 -5.75 -20.99 -11.85
C GLN A 256 -5.20 -21.08 -10.42
N PHE A 257 -5.97 -20.58 -9.48
CA PHE A 257 -5.68 -20.79 -8.07
C PHE A 257 -6.12 -22.21 -7.67
N PRO A 258 -5.30 -22.94 -6.89
CA PRO A 258 -5.71 -24.24 -6.35
C PRO A 258 -6.96 -24.06 -5.47
N ASP A 259 -7.84 -25.06 -5.46
CA ASP A 259 -9.05 -25.08 -4.62
C ASP A 259 -8.65 -25.04 -3.12
N CYS A 260 -8.52 -23.84 -2.57
CA CYS A 260 -8.15 -23.61 -1.19
C CYS A 260 -9.19 -22.77 -0.45
N LEU A 261 -9.20 -22.91 0.87
CA LEU A 261 -10.01 -22.11 1.76
C LEU A 261 -9.23 -20.84 2.10
N VAL A 262 -9.74 -19.69 1.65
CA VAL A 262 -9.11 -18.39 1.88
C VAL A 262 -10.07 -17.51 2.68
N THR A 263 -9.55 -16.56 3.45
CA THR A 263 -10.42 -15.57 4.10
C THR A 263 -11.09 -14.69 3.04
N VAL A 264 -12.28 -14.14 3.33
CA VAL A 264 -12.92 -13.13 2.47
C VAL A 264 -11.94 -12.01 2.14
N GLN A 265 -11.17 -11.55 3.14
CA GLN A 265 -10.13 -10.53 2.93
C GLN A 265 -9.12 -10.96 1.87
N THR A 266 -8.58 -12.17 1.98
CA THR A 266 -7.61 -12.70 1.01
C THR A 266 -8.22 -12.79 -0.38
N GLN A 267 -9.47 -13.25 -0.50
CA GLN A 267 -10.16 -13.29 -1.79
C GLN A 267 -10.31 -11.89 -2.38
N THR A 268 -10.79 -10.91 -1.62
CA THR A 268 -10.93 -9.52 -2.09
C THR A 268 -9.58 -8.91 -2.50
N LEU A 269 -8.50 -9.22 -1.79
CA LEU A 269 -7.15 -8.79 -2.17
C LEU A 269 -6.70 -9.44 -3.48
N LEU A 270 -7.00 -10.73 -3.69
CA LEU A 270 -6.71 -11.44 -4.93
C LEU A 270 -7.54 -10.89 -6.09
N ASP A 271 -8.81 -10.57 -5.85
CA ASP A 271 -9.70 -9.98 -6.85
C ASP A 271 -9.18 -8.59 -7.28
N MET A 272 -8.79 -7.74 -6.32
CA MET A 272 -8.15 -6.45 -6.61
C MET A 272 -6.84 -6.63 -7.39
N LEU A 273 -6.01 -7.61 -7.02
CA LEU A 273 -4.78 -7.90 -7.74
C LEU A 273 -5.06 -8.38 -9.17
N HIS A 274 -6.04 -9.26 -9.34
CA HIS A 274 -6.44 -9.79 -10.63
C HIS A 274 -6.97 -8.69 -11.53
N GLU A 275 -7.80 -7.79 -11.00
CA GLU A 275 -8.30 -6.60 -11.68
C GLU A 275 -7.15 -5.68 -12.13
N ILE A 276 -6.14 -5.46 -11.29
CA ILE A 276 -4.93 -4.69 -11.66
C ILE A 276 -4.17 -5.37 -12.81
N ILE A 277 -3.98 -6.69 -12.73
CA ILE A 277 -3.28 -7.47 -13.77
C ILE A 277 -4.07 -7.47 -15.09
N GLN A 278 -5.38 -7.65 -15.03
CA GLN A 278 -6.25 -7.61 -16.21
C GLN A 278 -6.19 -6.23 -16.88
N ARG A 279 -6.19 -5.15 -16.09
CA ARG A 279 -6.04 -3.79 -16.61
C ARG A 279 -4.67 -3.50 -17.21
N ALA A 280 -3.61 -4.09 -16.63
CA ALA A 280 -2.26 -3.96 -17.16
C ALA A 280 -2.02 -4.84 -18.40
N SER A 281 -2.94 -5.76 -18.71
CA SER A 281 -2.84 -6.61 -19.89
C SER A 281 -3.25 -5.82 -21.13
N PRO A 282 -2.43 -5.79 -22.20
CA PRO A 282 -2.74 -5.03 -23.39
C PRO A 282 -4.05 -5.53 -24.00
N SER A 283 -5.07 -4.67 -24.01
CA SER A 283 -6.30 -4.93 -24.74
C SER A 283 -5.97 -4.89 -26.24
N PRO A 284 -6.24 -5.95 -27.01
CA PRO A 284 -6.04 -5.94 -28.45
C PRO A 284 -7.09 -5.03 -29.10
N GLN A 285 -6.86 -3.72 -29.09
CA GLN A 285 -7.73 -2.77 -29.79
C GLN A 285 -7.37 -2.69 -31.29
N PRO A 286 -8.38 -2.69 -32.18
CA PRO A 286 -8.18 -2.49 -33.61
C PRO A 286 -7.83 -1.03 -33.91
N VAL A 287 -6.70 -0.83 -34.59
CA VAL A 287 -6.15 0.48 -34.94
C VAL A 287 -7.06 1.20 -35.94
N SER A 288 -7.84 2.18 -35.50
CA SER A 288 -8.56 3.11 -36.39
C SER A 288 -7.74 4.38 -36.61
N GLN A 289 -7.31 4.60 -37.84
CA GLN A 289 -6.50 5.74 -38.30
C GLN A 289 -7.37 6.97 -38.60
N SER A 290 -7.29 8.05 -37.82
CA SER A 290 -7.57 9.43 -38.30
C SER A 290 -7.31 10.52 -37.27
N GLY A 291 -6.39 11.44 -37.61
CA GLY A 291 -6.49 12.88 -37.28
C GLY A 291 -5.64 13.45 -36.13
N SER A 292 -4.75 14.38 -36.48
CA SER A 292 -3.94 15.32 -35.63
C SER A 292 -2.55 14.87 -35.18
N VAL A 293 -1.50 15.33 -35.91
CA VAL A 293 -0.10 14.91 -35.81
C VAL A 293 0.59 15.30 -34.48
N ALA A 294 0.26 16.44 -33.86
CA ALA A 294 0.95 16.89 -32.64
C ALA A 294 0.46 16.16 -31.37
N ILE A 295 -0.85 15.90 -31.28
CA ILE A 295 -1.42 15.02 -30.25
C ILE A 295 -1.04 13.58 -30.57
N HIS A 296 -0.95 13.19 -31.85
CA HIS A 296 -0.46 11.87 -32.22
C HIS A 296 1.01 11.64 -31.88
N GLU A 297 1.88 12.63 -31.81
CA GLU A 297 3.29 12.41 -31.44
C GLU A 297 3.46 12.26 -29.92
N LEU A 298 2.70 13.02 -29.13
CA LEU A 298 2.58 12.79 -27.68
C LEU A 298 1.87 11.45 -27.40
N ARG A 299 0.79 11.13 -28.12
CA ARG A 299 0.04 9.87 -28.04
C ARG A 299 0.84 8.70 -28.59
N ARG A 300 1.74 8.88 -29.56
CA ARG A 300 2.65 7.85 -30.10
C ARG A 300 3.84 7.61 -29.19
N ASN A 301 4.36 8.64 -28.52
CA ASN A 301 5.32 8.45 -27.43
C ASN A 301 4.67 7.79 -26.19
N VAL A 302 3.36 7.99 -25.99
CA VAL A 302 2.56 7.30 -24.96
C VAL A 302 2.10 5.89 -25.40
N MET A 303 1.98 5.61 -26.70
CA MET A 303 1.56 4.30 -27.24
C MET A 303 2.70 3.40 -27.74
N GLU A 304 3.91 3.89 -28.01
CA GLU A 304 5.11 3.05 -28.09
C GLU A 304 5.49 2.46 -26.72
N LEU A 305 4.79 2.92 -25.67
CA LEU A 305 4.62 2.33 -24.35
C LEU A 305 3.50 1.25 -24.32
N ASP A 306 3.31 0.46 -25.38
CA ASP A 306 2.24 -0.58 -25.51
C ASP A 306 2.37 -1.75 -24.52
N ARG A 307 3.39 -1.70 -23.66
CA ARG A 307 3.34 -2.29 -22.33
C ARG A 307 3.35 -1.13 -21.38
N ASP A 308 2.22 -0.76 -20.79
CA ASP A 308 2.17 0.33 -19.81
C ASP A 308 3.13 -0.01 -18.66
N PRO A 309 4.37 0.52 -18.69
CA PRO A 309 5.39 0.15 -17.73
C PRO A 309 5.00 0.75 -16.38
N LEU A 310 4.17 1.81 -16.36
CA LEU A 310 3.59 2.37 -15.16
C LEU A 310 2.53 1.45 -14.58
N ALA A 311 1.62 0.87 -15.36
CA ALA A 311 0.67 -0.14 -14.85
C ALA A 311 1.37 -1.41 -14.35
N ILE A 312 2.43 -1.85 -15.04
CA ILE A 312 3.26 -2.98 -14.60
C ILE A 312 4.00 -2.63 -13.31
N ILE A 313 4.67 -1.47 -13.25
CA ILE A 313 5.37 -1.00 -12.04
C ILE A 313 4.37 -0.78 -10.90
N GLU A 314 3.19 -0.23 -11.16
CA GLU A 314 2.10 -0.04 -10.19
C GLU A 314 1.62 -1.40 -9.66
N ALA A 315 1.44 -2.39 -10.53
CA ALA A 315 1.09 -3.76 -10.14
C ALA A 315 2.19 -4.39 -9.27
N PHE A 316 3.45 -4.31 -9.67
CA PHE A 316 4.58 -4.85 -8.91
C PHE A 316 4.77 -4.15 -7.57
N ASP A 317 4.67 -2.82 -7.54
CA ASP A 317 4.76 -2.04 -6.31
C ASP A 317 3.60 -2.35 -5.37
N SER A 318 2.38 -2.50 -5.92
CA SER A 318 1.19 -2.86 -5.14
C SER A 318 1.30 -4.28 -4.57
N VAL A 319 1.80 -5.24 -5.34
CA VAL A 319 2.09 -6.60 -4.85
C VAL A 319 3.15 -6.56 -3.74
N ARG A 320 4.23 -5.81 -3.93
CA ARG A 320 5.28 -5.66 -2.91
C ARG A 320 4.74 -5.05 -1.62
N ASP A 321 3.92 -4.01 -1.73
CA ASP A 321 3.31 -3.36 -0.57
C ASP A 321 2.30 -4.28 0.12
N LEU A 322 1.55 -5.07 -0.64
CA LEU A 322 0.65 -6.10 -0.11
C LEU A 322 1.42 -7.18 0.67
N ILE A 323 2.55 -7.67 0.13
CA ILE A 323 3.43 -8.63 0.79
C ILE A 323 4.00 -8.03 2.08
N ARG A 324 4.46 -6.77 2.05
CA ARG A 324 4.95 -6.07 3.24
C ARG A 324 3.87 -5.93 4.31
N LEU A 325 2.66 -5.58 3.91
CA LEU A 325 1.54 -5.40 4.82
C LEU A 325 1.08 -6.73 5.42
N TRP A 326 1.05 -7.80 4.61
CA TRP A 326 0.81 -9.16 5.09
C TRP A 326 1.89 -9.60 6.09
N HIS A 327 3.17 -9.34 5.80
CA HIS A 327 4.26 -9.60 6.73
C HIS A 327 4.12 -8.80 8.03
N ALA A 328 3.78 -7.52 7.97
CA ALA A 328 3.59 -6.70 9.16
C ALA A 328 2.42 -7.20 10.03
N LYS A 329 1.28 -7.53 9.41
CA LYS A 329 0.08 -8.01 10.12
C LYS A 329 0.28 -9.40 10.71
N THR A 330 0.82 -10.33 9.94
CA THR A 330 1.22 -11.66 10.47
C THR A 330 2.27 -11.50 11.56
N SER A 331 3.18 -10.52 11.43
CA SER A 331 4.18 -10.26 12.44
C SER A 331 3.59 -9.84 13.77
N ALA A 332 2.72 -8.84 13.75
CA ALA A 332 2.01 -8.38 14.94
C ALA A 332 1.19 -9.52 15.58
N GLN A 333 0.53 -10.34 14.77
CA GLN A 333 -0.27 -11.46 15.28
C GLN A 333 0.57 -12.51 16.00
N TRP A 334 1.74 -12.90 15.47
CA TRP A 334 2.59 -13.86 16.19
C TRP A 334 3.23 -13.25 17.44
N THR A 335 3.55 -11.96 17.45
CA THR A 335 4.01 -11.25 18.66
C THR A 335 2.94 -11.31 19.77
N ILE A 336 1.67 -11.07 19.44
CA ILE A 336 0.56 -11.19 20.40
C ILE A 336 0.48 -12.63 20.96
N GLN A 337 0.60 -13.64 20.10
CA GLN A 337 0.58 -15.04 20.57
C GLN A 337 1.79 -15.38 21.43
N TYR A 338 2.96 -14.82 21.10
CA TYR A 338 4.17 -14.95 21.90
C TYR A 338 3.96 -14.36 23.30
N GLU A 339 3.45 -13.13 23.39
CA GLU A 339 3.15 -12.46 24.66
C GLU A 339 2.11 -13.23 25.47
N GLU A 340 1.06 -13.75 24.84
CA GLU A 340 0.04 -14.57 25.51
C GLU A 340 0.62 -15.87 26.08
N ILE A 341 1.49 -16.57 25.33
CA ILE A 341 2.18 -17.77 25.82
C ILE A 341 3.07 -17.42 27.01
N HIS A 342 3.85 -16.34 26.93
CA HIS A 342 4.70 -15.88 28.03
C HIS A 342 3.91 -15.39 29.23
N HIS A 343 2.75 -14.77 29.01
CA HIS A 343 1.85 -14.37 30.08
C HIS A 343 1.31 -15.61 30.81
N ARG A 344 0.84 -16.63 30.08
CA ARG A 344 0.40 -17.91 30.67
C ARG A 344 1.53 -18.64 31.40
N LEU A 345 2.73 -18.64 30.85
CA LEU A 345 3.92 -19.17 31.52
C LEU A 345 4.26 -18.34 32.77
N GLY A 346 4.15 -17.02 32.72
CA GLY A 346 4.33 -16.09 33.84
C GLY A 346 3.40 -16.38 35.01
N ARG A 347 2.20 -16.90 34.73
CA ARG A 347 1.21 -17.33 35.74
C ARG A 347 1.51 -18.68 36.37
N LEU A 348 2.42 -19.49 35.81
CA LEU A 348 2.88 -20.69 36.50
C LEU A 348 3.58 -20.27 37.80
N PRO A 349 3.20 -20.85 38.96
CA PRO A 349 3.93 -20.63 40.19
C PRO A 349 5.41 -21.00 40.01
N ARG A 350 6.26 -20.52 40.91
CA ARG A 350 7.65 -20.97 40.92
C ARG A 350 7.66 -22.48 41.05
N LEU A 351 8.44 -23.18 40.22
CA LEU A 351 8.30 -24.64 40.09
C LEU A 351 8.57 -25.38 41.41
N ASP A 352 9.42 -24.84 42.28
CA ASP A 352 9.63 -25.31 43.64
C ASP A 352 8.34 -25.32 44.48
N GLU A 353 7.55 -24.25 44.45
CA GLU A 353 6.24 -24.16 45.12
C GLU A 353 5.14 -24.94 44.39
N ALA A 354 5.20 -24.95 43.06
CA ALA A 354 4.16 -25.50 42.18
C ALA A 354 4.10 -27.04 42.19
N LEU A 355 5.16 -27.68 42.69
CA LEU A 355 5.33 -29.12 42.70
C LEU A 355 5.07 -29.76 44.06
N ASP A 356 4.61 -28.97 45.03
CA ASP A 356 3.97 -29.50 46.23
C ASP A 356 2.71 -30.27 45.86
N ALA A 357 2.40 -31.34 46.60
CA ALA A 357 1.30 -32.26 46.28
C ALA A 357 -0.05 -31.55 46.07
N GLN A 358 -0.25 -30.37 46.68
CA GLN A 358 -1.45 -29.55 46.54
C GLN A 358 -1.49 -28.75 45.22
N HIS A 359 -0.34 -28.36 44.65
CA HIS A 359 -0.25 -27.44 43.52
C HIS A 359 0.08 -28.12 42.18
N VAL A 360 0.58 -29.36 42.18
CA VAL A 360 0.94 -30.11 40.95
C VAL A 360 -0.21 -30.13 39.94
N GLU A 361 -1.44 -30.36 40.40
CA GLU A 361 -2.60 -30.44 39.51
C GLU A 361 -2.99 -29.06 38.93
N SER A 362 -2.78 -27.97 39.69
CA SER A 362 -2.96 -26.60 39.18
C SER A 362 -1.94 -26.28 38.08
N THR A 363 -0.66 -26.57 38.34
CA THR A 363 0.44 -26.43 37.39
C THR A 363 0.18 -27.25 36.12
N ARG A 364 -0.31 -28.48 36.29
CA ARG A 364 -0.70 -29.35 35.18
C ARG A 364 -1.81 -28.75 34.33
N ARG A 365 -2.88 -28.23 34.95
CA ARG A 365 -3.97 -27.58 34.22
C ARG A 365 -3.49 -26.36 33.43
N LEU A 366 -2.60 -25.56 34.00
CA LEU A 366 -2.01 -24.41 33.32
C LEU A 366 -1.17 -24.84 32.11
N LEU A 367 -0.28 -25.83 32.27
CA LEU A 367 0.51 -26.38 31.16
C LEU A 367 -0.38 -26.99 30.07
N ARG A 368 -1.43 -27.72 30.44
CA ARG A 368 -2.44 -28.23 29.50
C ARG A 368 -3.15 -27.10 28.76
N GLY A 369 -3.49 -26.01 29.45
CA GLY A 369 -4.08 -24.82 28.82
C GLY A 369 -3.15 -24.16 27.80
N ILE A 370 -1.84 -24.15 28.06
CA ILE A 370 -0.83 -23.69 27.09
C ILE A 370 -0.76 -24.65 25.90
N MET A 371 -0.71 -25.96 26.13
CA MET A 371 -0.66 -26.95 25.04
C MET A 371 -1.96 -26.99 24.21
N GLN A 372 -3.11 -26.74 24.84
CA GLN A 372 -4.38 -26.61 24.15
C GLN A 372 -4.38 -25.36 23.26
N HIS A 373 -3.84 -24.23 23.75
CA HIS A 373 -3.66 -23.02 22.95
C HIS A 373 -2.85 -23.29 21.67
N PHE A 374 -1.76 -24.06 21.77
CA PHE A 374 -1.00 -24.48 20.58
C PHE A 374 -1.83 -25.32 19.59
N ARG A 375 -2.74 -26.16 20.06
CA ARG A 375 -3.66 -26.94 19.19
C ARG A 375 -4.71 -26.05 18.54
N ASP A 376 -5.22 -25.07 19.28
CA ASP A 376 -6.18 -24.10 18.74
C ASP A 376 -5.50 -23.25 17.64
N LEU A 377 -4.23 -22.86 17.86
CA LEU A 377 -3.39 -22.22 16.84
C LEU A 377 -3.13 -23.14 15.64
N GLU A 378 -2.89 -24.44 15.84
CA GLU A 378 -2.77 -25.40 14.74
C GLU A 378 -4.02 -25.35 13.84
N VAL A 379 -5.21 -25.50 14.44
CA VAL A 379 -6.47 -25.53 13.67
C VAL A 379 -6.67 -24.21 12.91
N ALA A 380 -6.43 -23.09 13.57
CA ALA A 380 -6.63 -21.76 12.98
C ALA A 380 -5.60 -21.41 11.90
N TRP A 381 -4.33 -21.77 12.09
CA TRP A 381 -3.24 -21.30 11.22
C TRP A 381 -2.86 -22.27 10.11
N LYS A 382 -2.98 -23.58 10.35
CA LYS A 382 -2.62 -24.60 9.35
C LYS A 382 -3.51 -24.53 8.10
N SER A 383 -4.73 -24.00 8.23
CA SER A 383 -5.66 -23.81 7.12
C SER A 383 -5.37 -22.55 6.29
N CYS A 384 -4.72 -21.53 6.87
CA CYS A 384 -4.56 -20.21 6.23
C CYS A 384 -3.11 -19.81 5.93
N LEU A 385 -2.12 -20.52 6.47
CA LEU A 385 -0.70 -20.25 6.23
C LEU A 385 -0.06 -21.33 5.35
N PRO A 386 0.92 -20.97 4.50
CA PRO A 386 1.79 -21.95 3.86
C PRO A 386 2.47 -22.84 4.91
N ASN A 387 2.56 -24.15 4.65
CA ASN A 387 3.10 -25.13 5.61
C ASN A 387 4.45 -24.71 6.20
N ASP A 388 5.40 -24.24 5.38
CA ASP A 388 6.72 -23.82 5.87
C ASP A 388 6.67 -22.61 6.81
N VAL A 389 5.76 -21.68 6.55
CA VAL A 389 5.56 -20.48 7.39
C VAL A 389 4.91 -20.90 8.71
N TYR A 390 3.85 -21.72 8.65
CA TYR A 390 3.19 -22.28 9.81
C TYR A 390 4.16 -23.04 10.72
N LEU A 391 4.93 -23.99 10.17
CA LEU A 391 5.88 -24.80 10.93
C LEU A 391 6.98 -23.94 11.57
N ARG A 392 7.44 -22.89 10.89
CA ARG A 392 8.43 -21.95 11.44
C ARG A 392 7.86 -21.15 12.61
N ILE A 393 6.64 -20.61 12.49
CA ILE A 393 6.02 -19.81 13.55
C ILE A 393 5.69 -20.69 14.77
N ILE A 394 5.00 -21.82 14.58
CA ILE A 394 4.69 -22.74 15.69
C ILE A 394 5.97 -23.28 16.32
N GLY A 395 6.97 -23.62 15.51
CA GLY A 395 8.29 -24.04 15.97
C GLY A 395 8.93 -23.01 16.89
N TYR A 396 8.97 -21.74 16.48
CA TYR A 396 9.50 -20.63 17.27
C TYR A 396 8.76 -20.40 18.59
N LEU A 397 7.41 -20.40 18.55
CA LEU A 397 6.59 -20.23 19.76
C LEU A 397 6.81 -21.36 20.77
N LEU A 398 6.90 -22.61 20.30
CA LEU A 398 7.24 -23.76 21.13
C LEU A 398 8.67 -23.69 21.66
N ASP A 399 9.62 -23.26 20.84
CA ASP A 399 11.03 -23.12 21.21
C ASP A 399 11.18 -22.16 22.40
N SER A 400 10.45 -21.04 22.35
CA SER A 400 10.39 -20.06 23.43
C SER A 400 9.76 -20.63 24.70
N CYS A 401 8.64 -21.36 24.57
CA CYS A 401 7.99 -22.05 25.68
C CYS A 401 8.93 -23.06 26.36
N TYR A 402 9.61 -23.90 25.57
CA TYR A 402 10.55 -24.89 26.08
C TYR A 402 11.80 -24.27 26.69
N THR A 403 12.29 -23.17 26.13
CA THR A 403 13.37 -22.39 26.73
C THR A 403 12.97 -21.90 28.12
N ALA A 404 11.80 -21.27 28.25
CA ALA A 404 11.29 -20.78 29.53
C ALA A 404 11.10 -21.90 30.55
N LEU A 405 10.52 -23.04 30.15
CA LEU A 405 10.35 -24.20 31.03
C LEU A 405 11.70 -24.78 31.47
N THR A 406 12.63 -24.97 30.54
CA THR A 406 13.96 -25.53 30.83
C THR A 406 14.75 -24.61 31.77
N SER A 407 14.76 -23.30 31.50
CA SER A 407 15.42 -22.31 32.36
C SER A 407 14.84 -22.30 33.77
N ARG A 408 13.51 -22.43 33.92
CA ARG A 408 12.88 -22.51 35.25
C ARG A 408 13.27 -23.78 36.01
N VAL A 409 13.37 -24.92 35.33
CA VAL A 409 13.82 -26.18 35.97
C VAL A 409 15.28 -26.07 36.41
N LEU A 410 16.15 -25.51 35.56
CA LEU A 410 17.57 -25.29 35.89
C LEU A 410 17.76 -24.31 37.06
N ALA A 411 16.86 -23.33 37.19
CA ALA A 411 16.89 -22.36 38.29
C ALA A 411 16.36 -22.90 39.63
N MET A 412 15.83 -24.13 39.69
CA MET A 412 15.35 -24.71 40.94
C MET A 412 16.53 -25.07 41.86
N PRO A 413 16.55 -24.60 43.12
CA PRO A 413 17.68 -24.82 44.03
C PRO A 413 17.76 -26.27 44.53
N THR A 414 16.62 -26.93 44.68
CA THR A 414 16.55 -28.34 45.06
C THR A 414 15.44 -29.05 44.31
N ILE A 415 15.69 -30.30 43.90
CA ILE A 415 14.76 -31.17 43.20
C ILE A 415 14.71 -32.49 43.96
N ASN A 416 13.78 -32.61 44.91
CA ASN A 416 13.58 -33.87 45.61
C ASN A 416 13.01 -34.95 44.67
N LYS A 417 13.02 -36.21 45.10
CA LYS A 417 12.55 -37.34 44.28
C LYS A 417 11.09 -37.21 43.82
N SER A 418 10.20 -36.73 44.68
CA SER A 418 8.77 -36.54 44.35
C SER A 418 8.57 -35.41 43.33
N THR A 419 9.24 -34.28 43.56
CA THR A 419 9.30 -33.11 42.68
C THR A 419 9.87 -33.47 41.31
N GLY A 420 10.96 -34.24 41.26
CA GLY A 420 11.56 -34.72 40.01
C GLY A 420 10.63 -35.63 39.21
N ASN A 421 9.91 -36.52 39.87
CA ASN A 421 8.90 -37.37 39.22
C ASN A 421 7.71 -36.54 38.68
N SER A 422 7.24 -35.56 39.46
CA SER A 422 6.17 -34.66 39.05
C SER A 422 6.58 -33.78 37.87
N LEU A 423 7.80 -33.22 37.88
CA LEU A 423 8.38 -32.49 36.75
C LEU A 423 8.45 -33.35 35.50
N ARG A 424 9.04 -34.55 35.61
CA ARG A 424 9.14 -35.48 34.49
C ARG A 424 7.77 -35.72 33.88
N PHE A 425 6.77 -35.99 34.71
CA PHE A 425 5.41 -36.21 34.25
C PHE A 425 4.82 -35.02 33.48
N LEU A 426 4.96 -33.80 34.03
CA LEU A 426 4.49 -32.57 33.39
C LEU A 426 5.22 -32.30 32.06
N LEU A 427 6.55 -32.45 32.05
CA LEU A 427 7.36 -32.18 30.87
C LEU A 427 7.16 -33.22 29.74
N VAL A 428 6.88 -34.49 30.09
CA VAL A 428 6.45 -35.52 29.12
C VAL A 428 5.12 -35.15 28.48
N GLU A 429 4.21 -34.53 29.21
CA GLU A 429 2.94 -34.07 28.64
C GLU A 429 3.17 -32.90 27.66
N CYS A 430 4.04 -31.96 28.01
CA CYS A 430 4.43 -30.85 27.14
C CYS A 430 5.19 -31.31 25.88
N SER A 431 6.00 -32.37 25.94
CA SER A 431 6.81 -32.82 24.81
C SER A 431 6.02 -33.52 23.68
N LYS A 432 4.73 -33.80 23.90
CA LYS A 432 3.82 -34.44 22.92
C LYS A 432 3.33 -33.47 21.83
N VAL A 433 4.26 -32.84 21.13
CA VAL A 433 3.98 -31.86 20.05
C VAL A 433 4.10 -32.39 18.65
N ASN A 434 4.53 -33.65 18.46
CA ASN A 434 4.71 -34.24 17.12
C ASN A 434 3.46 -34.07 16.24
N ALA A 435 2.27 -34.08 16.84
CA ALA A 435 1.01 -33.87 16.16
C ALA A 435 0.95 -32.53 15.40
N LEU A 436 1.50 -31.47 16.00
CA LEU A 436 1.48 -30.10 15.46
C LEU A 436 2.33 -29.97 14.18
N PHE A 437 3.26 -30.91 13.94
CA PHE A 437 4.22 -30.90 12.82
C PHE A 437 3.86 -31.92 11.73
N HIS A 438 2.66 -32.50 11.75
CA HIS A 438 2.21 -33.34 10.65
C HIS A 438 1.91 -32.49 9.41
N VAL A 439 2.78 -32.61 8.40
CA VAL A 439 2.46 -32.19 7.04
C VAL A 439 1.47 -33.20 6.48
N ALA A 440 0.27 -32.76 6.11
CA ALA A 440 -0.64 -33.59 5.34
C ALA A 440 0.07 -33.92 4.04
N THR A 441 0.62 -35.13 3.93
CA THR A 441 1.06 -35.65 2.63
C THR A 441 -0.22 -35.76 1.83
N ALA A 442 -0.45 -34.79 0.94
CA ALA A 442 -1.55 -34.87 -0.01
C ALA A 442 -1.44 -36.25 -0.66
N SER A 443 -2.35 -37.16 -0.32
CA SER A 443 -2.33 -38.49 -0.89
C SER A 443 -2.43 -38.26 -2.40
N PRO A 444 -1.46 -38.67 -3.22
CA PRO A 444 -1.56 -38.46 -4.65
C PRO A 444 -2.87 -39.09 -5.08
N SER A 445 -3.82 -38.25 -5.49
CA SER A 445 -5.12 -38.68 -5.98
C SER A 445 -4.82 -39.67 -7.09
N LYS A 446 -5.26 -40.92 -6.92
CA LYS A 446 -5.15 -41.98 -7.93
C LYS A 446 -6.04 -41.60 -9.12
N SER A 447 -5.62 -40.64 -9.93
CA SER A 447 -6.14 -40.41 -11.27
C SER A 447 -5.22 -41.13 -12.24
N THR A 448 -5.56 -42.38 -12.55
CA THR A 448 -5.17 -43.05 -13.79
C THR A 448 -5.74 -42.20 -14.94
N PRO A 449 -4.94 -41.84 -15.96
CA PRO A 449 -4.86 -42.72 -17.12
C PRO A 449 -3.46 -42.90 -17.69
N ALA A 450 -3.28 -44.09 -18.27
CA ALA A 450 -2.19 -44.42 -19.15
C ALA A 450 -2.22 -43.56 -20.42
N SER A 451 -1.10 -42.93 -20.77
CA SER A 451 -0.76 -42.64 -22.16
C SER A 451 0.75 -42.52 -22.28
N ARG A 452 1.34 -43.42 -23.08
CA ARG A 452 2.75 -43.41 -23.44
C ARG A 452 2.95 -42.36 -24.53
N SER A 453 3.75 -41.34 -24.26
CA SER A 453 4.40 -40.57 -25.32
C SER A 453 5.84 -40.25 -24.91
N SER A 454 6.77 -40.86 -25.62
CA SER A 454 8.20 -40.59 -25.58
C SER A 454 8.48 -39.18 -26.10
N GLY A 455 9.03 -38.32 -25.25
CA GLY A 455 9.52 -37.00 -25.64
C GLY A 455 10.54 -36.51 -24.63
N THR A 456 11.82 -36.65 -24.99
CA THR A 456 12.98 -36.26 -24.19
C THR A 456 13.11 -34.73 -24.19
N ALA A 457 12.59 -34.07 -23.16
CA ALA A 457 12.87 -32.67 -22.88
C ALA A 457 13.25 -32.52 -21.40
N ALA A 458 14.43 -31.93 -21.15
CA ALA A 458 14.96 -31.73 -19.82
C ALA A 458 14.09 -30.73 -19.03
N PRO A 459 13.67 -31.07 -17.80
CA PRO A 459 12.87 -30.16 -16.99
C PRO A 459 13.75 -29.04 -16.42
N LEU A 460 13.27 -27.81 -16.53
CA LEU A 460 13.83 -26.63 -15.85
C LEU A 460 13.80 -26.84 -14.32
N PRO A 461 14.76 -26.27 -13.57
CA PRO A 461 14.85 -26.46 -12.13
C PRO A 461 13.68 -25.75 -11.43
N ALA A 462 12.76 -26.53 -10.87
CA ALA A 462 11.72 -26.01 -9.98
C ALA A 462 12.38 -25.41 -8.73
N PHE A 463 12.07 -24.15 -8.42
CA PHE A 463 12.48 -23.51 -7.18
C PHE A 463 11.90 -24.28 -5.97
N GLY A 464 12.76 -24.96 -5.22
CA GLY A 464 12.58 -25.18 -3.77
C GLY A 464 11.67 -26.32 -3.29
N ALA A 465 11.43 -27.38 -4.06
CA ALA A 465 10.77 -28.58 -3.54
C ALA A 465 11.73 -29.34 -2.59
N VAL A 466 11.79 -28.93 -1.32
CA VAL A 466 12.54 -29.65 -0.28
C VAL A 466 11.82 -30.97 -0.01
N SER A 467 12.39 -32.06 -0.53
CA SER A 467 11.85 -33.41 -0.35
C SER A 467 11.72 -33.72 1.15
N ALA A 468 10.47 -33.88 1.62
CA ALA A 468 10.11 -34.12 3.01
C ALA A 468 10.41 -35.58 3.44
N VAL A 469 11.66 -36.03 3.28
CA VAL A 469 12.09 -37.41 3.57
C VAL A 469 12.25 -37.67 5.08
N GLY A 470 12.07 -36.65 5.93
CA GLY A 470 12.09 -36.80 7.38
C GLY A 470 10.68 -36.98 7.95
N GLY A 471 10.46 -38.02 8.77
CA GLY A 471 9.23 -38.16 9.55
C GLY A 471 8.98 -36.96 10.50
N PRO A 472 7.84 -36.91 11.21
CA PRO A 472 7.45 -35.76 12.05
C PRO A 472 8.54 -35.32 13.04
N SER A 473 9.32 -36.26 13.57
CA SER A 473 10.44 -35.98 14.48
C SER A 473 11.55 -35.12 13.84
N ALA A 474 11.80 -35.27 12.54
CA ALA A 474 12.80 -34.47 11.83
C ALA A 474 12.31 -33.03 11.62
N LEU A 475 11.01 -32.85 11.36
CA LEU A 475 10.39 -31.52 11.26
C LEU A 475 10.41 -30.80 12.61
N VAL A 476 10.07 -31.50 13.69
CA VAL A 476 10.17 -30.94 15.06
C VAL A 476 11.61 -30.51 15.35
N ALA A 477 12.60 -31.35 15.07
CA ALA A 477 14.01 -31.02 15.31
C ALA A 477 14.48 -29.81 14.46
N ARG A 478 13.99 -29.66 13.24
CA ARG A 478 14.32 -28.54 12.35
C ARG A 478 13.72 -27.21 12.81
N HIS A 479 12.46 -27.23 13.24
CA HIS A 479 11.70 -26.02 13.51
C HIS A 479 11.62 -25.66 15.00
N CYS A 480 11.88 -26.60 15.90
CA CYS A 480 11.83 -26.43 17.35
C CYS A 480 13.05 -27.14 18.00
N PRO A 481 14.27 -26.62 17.83
CA PRO A 481 15.48 -27.27 18.32
C PRO A 481 15.47 -27.51 19.85
N LYS A 482 14.82 -26.64 20.64
CA LYS A 482 14.72 -26.79 22.10
C LYS A 482 13.80 -27.94 22.53
N HIS A 483 13.01 -28.53 21.63
CA HIS A 483 12.26 -29.75 21.92
C HIS A 483 13.20 -30.90 22.30
N LYS A 484 14.35 -31.03 21.62
CA LYS A 484 15.35 -32.04 21.93
C LYS A 484 15.95 -31.81 23.33
N ARG A 485 16.28 -30.55 23.65
CA ARG A 485 16.77 -30.17 24.98
C ARG A 485 15.77 -30.51 26.08
N LEU A 486 14.48 -30.24 25.87
CA LEU A 486 13.43 -30.62 26.81
C LEU A 486 13.32 -32.16 26.97
N THR A 487 13.42 -32.90 25.87
CA THR A 487 13.34 -34.37 25.88
C THR A 487 14.54 -35.00 26.59
N GLU A 488 15.73 -34.42 26.43
CA GLU A 488 16.93 -34.79 27.17
C GLU A 488 16.77 -34.49 28.66
N LEU A 489 16.19 -33.34 29.05
CA LEU A 489 15.88 -33.02 30.45
C LEU A 489 14.93 -34.03 31.08
N VAL A 490 13.85 -34.40 30.37
CA VAL A 490 12.90 -35.44 30.80
C VAL A 490 13.60 -36.77 31.04
N SER A 491 14.51 -37.13 30.14
CA SER A 491 15.29 -38.37 30.22
C SER A 491 16.27 -38.33 31.40
N PHE A 492 16.92 -37.19 31.63
CA PHE A 492 17.79 -36.97 32.79
C PHE A 492 17.03 -37.06 34.12
N LEU A 493 15.86 -36.43 34.22
CA LEU A 493 14.97 -36.54 35.39
C LEU A 493 14.44 -37.97 35.63
N SER A 494 14.63 -38.89 34.68
CA SER A 494 14.25 -40.29 34.84
C SER A 494 15.32 -41.16 35.53
N LEU A 495 16.56 -40.66 35.64
CA LEU A 495 17.66 -41.38 36.27
C LEU A 495 17.42 -41.53 37.78
N LEU A 496 17.77 -42.68 38.36
CA LEU A 496 17.37 -43.04 39.74
C LEU A 496 18.50 -42.88 40.75
N SER A 497 19.75 -42.74 40.32
CA SER A 497 20.90 -42.55 41.20
C SER A 497 21.90 -41.53 40.67
N ARG A 498 22.69 -40.96 41.58
CA ARG A 498 23.76 -40.00 41.25
C ARG A 498 24.78 -40.61 40.29
N ASP A 499 25.17 -41.86 40.52
CA ASP A 499 26.13 -42.57 39.65
C ASP A 499 25.59 -42.75 38.24
N GLN A 500 24.30 -43.08 38.10
CA GLN A 500 23.65 -43.17 36.78
C GLN A 500 23.65 -41.80 36.08
N ALA A 501 23.40 -40.72 36.81
CA ALA A 501 23.43 -39.36 36.27
C ALA A 501 24.83 -38.97 35.78
N THR A 502 25.87 -39.19 36.59
CA THR A 502 27.27 -38.91 36.23
C THR A 502 27.70 -39.71 35.01
N GLN A 503 27.37 -41.02 34.96
CA GLN A 503 27.72 -41.88 33.81
C GLN A 503 26.96 -41.50 32.53
N ALA A 504 25.75 -40.95 32.65
CA ALA A 504 24.91 -40.60 31.51
C ALA A 504 25.19 -39.20 30.94
N MET A 505 26.00 -38.35 31.57
CA MET A 505 26.24 -36.97 31.14
C MET A 505 26.64 -36.86 29.65
N SER A 506 27.49 -37.77 29.16
CA SER A 506 27.95 -37.78 27.76
C SER A 506 26.84 -38.06 26.73
N LYS A 507 25.67 -38.53 27.17
CA LYS A 507 24.51 -38.81 26.31
C LYS A 507 23.64 -37.58 26.08
N PHE A 508 23.72 -36.56 26.93
CA PHE A 508 22.90 -35.36 26.87
C PHE A 508 23.67 -34.23 26.20
N ARG A 509 23.51 -34.09 24.87
CA ARG A 509 24.31 -33.16 24.05
C ARG A 509 23.79 -31.74 24.10
N GLU A 510 22.54 -31.54 24.51
CA GLU A 510 21.89 -30.23 24.53
C GLU A 510 22.17 -29.44 25.81
N PHE A 511 22.85 -30.03 26.80
CA PHE A 511 23.24 -29.39 28.06
C PHE A 511 24.76 -29.28 28.15
N SER A 512 25.24 -28.20 28.78
CA SER A 512 26.66 -28.12 29.13
C SER A 512 26.98 -29.06 30.28
N GLY A 513 28.27 -29.42 30.44
CA GLY A 513 28.74 -30.19 31.59
C GLY A 513 28.36 -29.53 32.92
N ASP A 514 28.48 -28.20 32.99
CA ASP A 514 28.15 -27.41 34.19
C ASP A 514 26.65 -27.42 34.50
N GLU A 515 25.78 -27.28 33.48
CA GLU A 515 24.33 -27.36 33.67
C GLU A 515 23.91 -28.73 34.18
N LEU A 516 24.50 -29.80 33.66
CA LEU A 516 24.24 -31.17 34.12
C LEU A 516 24.77 -31.38 35.54
N MET A 517 25.95 -30.88 35.88
CA MET A 517 26.49 -30.95 37.24
C MET A 517 25.61 -30.20 38.25
N GLN A 518 25.14 -29.00 37.90
CA GLN A 518 24.17 -28.25 38.72
C GLN A 518 22.88 -29.06 38.92
N LEU A 519 22.34 -29.68 37.87
CA LEU A 519 21.18 -30.56 38.01
C LEU A 519 21.44 -31.78 38.90
N ILE A 520 22.64 -32.38 38.85
CA ILE A 520 23.05 -33.47 39.75
C ILE A 520 23.11 -33.00 41.19
N GLU A 521 23.66 -31.80 41.44
CA GLU A 521 23.81 -31.23 42.78
C GLU A 521 22.46 -30.81 43.39
N HIS A 522 21.58 -30.20 42.59
CA HIS A 522 20.25 -29.79 43.05
C HIS A 522 19.33 -30.99 43.28
N ARG A 523 19.56 -32.12 42.58
CA ARG A 523 18.68 -33.29 42.67
C ARG A 523 19.04 -34.19 43.87
N GLN A 524 18.06 -34.39 44.75
CA GLN A 524 18.16 -35.37 45.83
C GLN A 524 17.74 -36.74 45.27
N PHE A 525 18.73 -37.61 45.04
CA PHE A 525 18.55 -38.96 44.46
C PHE A 525 17.88 -39.95 45.42
#